data_AF-A0A9C7R1I7-F1
#
_entry.id   AF-A0A9C7R1I7-F1
#
_cell.length_a   1.000
_cell.length_b   1.000
_cell.length_c   1.000
_cell.angle_alpha   90.00
_cell.angle_beta   90.00
_cell.angle_gamma   90.00
#
_symmetry.space_group_name_H-M   'P 1'
#
loop_
_entity.id
_entity.type
_entity.pdbx_description
1 polymer ?
#
loop_
_entity_poly.entity_id
_entity_poly.type
_entity_poly.pdbx_seq_one_letter_code
_entity_poly.pdbx_strand_id
1 'polypeptide(L)' 'MQSVADTGSIQKNLLRSTARELLNEFESPTNKLTFRQLLDKHAVKIAPYWPKRPPAWLRLNCEVHRVREGK' A
#
# COMPACT_ATOMS: atom_id res chain seq x y z
N MET A 1 -0.98 -26.63 -11.95
CA MET A 1 -2.04 -25.70 -11.50
C MET A 1 -1.45 -24.85 -10.38
N GLN A 2 -0.89 -23.69 -10.70
CA GLN A 2 -0.29 -22.79 -9.69
C GLN A 2 -1.44 -22.16 -8.88
N SER A 3 -1.42 -22.34 -7.57
CA SER A 3 -2.60 -22.17 -6.73
C SER A 3 -3.01 -20.69 -6.60
N VAL A 4 -4.31 -20.43 -6.74
CA VAL A 4 -4.92 -19.09 -6.55
C VAL A 4 -4.67 -18.54 -5.12
N ALA A 5 -4.34 -19.42 -4.17
CA ALA A 5 -4.00 -19.07 -2.79
C ALA A 5 -2.66 -18.32 -2.67
N ASP A 6 -1.67 -18.66 -3.50
CA ASP A 6 -0.33 -18.06 -3.45
C ASP A 6 -0.35 -16.60 -3.94
N THR A 7 -1.17 -16.30 -4.96
CA THR A 7 -1.30 -14.94 -5.49
C THR A 7 -1.92 -13.98 -4.46
N GLY A 8 -2.89 -14.47 -3.68
CA GLY A 8 -3.51 -13.69 -2.61
C GLY A 8 -2.56 -13.35 -1.46
N SER A 9 -1.61 -14.23 -1.14
CA SER A 9 -0.61 -13.97 -0.09
C SER A 9 0.44 -12.95 -0.55
N ILE A 10 0.90 -13.05 -1.82
CA ILE A 10 1.86 -12.12 -2.43
C ILE A 10 1.27 -10.71 -2.49
N GLN A 11 0.01 -10.58 -2.92
CA GLN A 11 -0.68 -9.28 -2.97
C GLN A 11 -0.82 -8.66 -1.57
N LYS A 12 -1.21 -9.43 -0.56
CA LYS A 12 -1.30 -8.91 0.82
C LYS A 12 0.06 -8.46 1.35
N ASN A 13 1.11 -9.24 1.12
CA ASN A 13 2.46 -8.90 1.54
C ASN A 13 2.97 -7.62 0.84
N LEU A 14 2.75 -7.50 -0.46
CA LEU A 14 3.10 -6.31 -1.24
C LEU A 14 2.34 -5.06 -0.76
N LEU A 15 1.04 -5.19 -0.47
CA LEU A 15 0.25 -4.09 0.07
C LEU A 15 0.79 -3.62 1.42
N ARG A 16 1.09 -4.56 2.32
CA ARG A 16 1.62 -4.29 3.65
C ARG A 16 3.04 -3.71 3.61
N SER A 17 3.93 -4.21 2.76
CA SER A 17 5.28 -3.65 2.60
C SER A 17 5.21 -2.23 2.05
N THR A 18 4.37 -1.99 1.05
CA THR A 18 4.13 -0.66 0.47
C THR A 18 3.57 0.32 1.52
N ALA A 19 2.66 -0.14 2.39
CA ALA A 19 2.12 0.67 3.48
C ALA A 19 3.20 1.05 4.51
N ARG A 20 4.12 0.14 4.85
CA ARG A 20 5.26 0.42 5.74
C ARG A 20 6.25 1.40 5.11
N GLU A 21 6.58 1.22 3.84
CA GLU A 21 7.43 2.16 3.09
C GLU A 21 6.84 3.57 3.07
N LEU A 22 5.52 3.68 2.86
CA LEU A 22 4.81 4.95 2.91
C LEU A 22 4.91 5.59 4.30
N LEU A 23 4.68 4.84 5.38
CA LEU A 23 4.78 5.35 6.74
C LEU A 23 6.20 5.83 7.07
N ASN A 24 7.23 5.05 6.69
CA ASN A 24 8.61 5.44 6.87
C ASN A 24 8.94 6.75 6.13
N GLU A 25 8.42 6.92 4.91
CA GLU A 25 8.58 8.16 4.16
C GLU A 25 7.78 9.32 4.79
N PHE A 26 6.58 9.06 5.29
CA PHE A 26 5.75 10.05 5.96
C PHE A 26 6.39 10.57 7.26
N GLU A 27 7.04 9.69 8.03
CA GLU A 27 7.73 10.01 9.28
C GLU A 27 9.12 10.64 9.06
N SER A 28 9.64 10.62 7.83
CA SER A 28 10.93 11.21 7.51
C SER A 28 10.92 12.73 7.72
N PRO A 29 11.91 13.32 8.43
CA PRO A 29 11.98 14.76 8.67
C PRO A 29 12.26 15.57 7.39
N THR A 30 12.68 14.91 6.30
CA THR A 30 12.95 15.55 5.00
C THR A 30 11.75 15.45 4.04
N ASN A 31 10.65 14.82 4.46
CA ASN A 31 9.48 14.67 3.62
C ASN A 31 8.79 16.02 3.37
N LYS A 32 8.52 16.31 2.09
CA LYS A 32 7.82 17.51 1.63
C LYS A 32 6.44 17.19 1.02
N LEU A 33 6.07 15.91 0.97
CA LEU A 33 4.84 15.45 0.37
C LEU A 33 3.75 15.31 1.43
N THR A 34 2.53 15.70 1.06
CA THR A 34 1.34 15.41 1.85
C THR A 34 1.06 13.91 1.86
N PHE A 35 0.32 13.47 2.88
CA PHE A 35 -0.09 12.07 2.98
C PHE A 35 -0.82 11.56 1.72
N ARG A 36 -1.68 12.39 1.11
CA ARG A 36 -2.38 12.03 -0.14
C ARG A 36 -1.42 11.84 -1.32
N GLN A 37 -0.42 12.70 -1.45
CA GLN A 37 0.60 12.60 -2.51
C GLN A 37 1.47 11.35 -2.31
N LEU A 38 1.81 11.00 -1.07
CA LEU A 38 2.50 9.75 -0.75
C LEU A 38 1.64 8.54 -1.13
N LEU A 39 0.34 8.56 -0.82
CA LEU A 39 -0.59 7.51 -1.26
C LEU A 39 -0.60 7.35 -2.78
N ASP A 40 -0.66 8.45 -3.54
CA ASP A 40 -0.61 8.37 -5.01
C ASP A 40 0.73 7.82 -5.51
N LYS A 41 1.86 8.32 -4.98
CA LYS A 41 3.20 7.87 -5.32
C LYS A 41 3.37 6.36 -5.13
N HIS A 42 2.94 5.83 -3.98
CA HIS A 42 3.11 4.43 -3.62
C HIS A 42 2.03 3.52 -4.23
N ALA A 43 0.83 4.03 -4.51
CA ALA A 43 -0.24 3.27 -5.13
C ALA A 43 0.11 2.76 -6.54
N VAL A 44 1.01 3.44 -7.25
CA VAL A 44 1.50 3.00 -8.58
C VAL A 44 2.13 1.60 -8.51
N LYS A 45 2.81 1.26 -7.41
CA LYS A 45 3.45 -0.06 -7.23
C LYS A 45 2.44 -1.21 -7.16
N ILE A 46 1.29 -0.95 -6.54
CA ILE A 46 0.26 -1.97 -6.35
C ILE A 46 -0.78 -1.96 -7.47
N ALA A 47 -1.04 -0.83 -8.13
CA ALA A 47 -2.10 -0.70 -9.13
C ALA A 47 -2.16 -1.83 -10.19
N PRO A 48 -1.06 -2.37 -10.73
CA PRO A 48 -1.09 -3.44 -11.73
C PRO A 48 -1.71 -4.76 -11.24
N TYR A 49 -1.68 -5.03 -9.95
CA TYR A 49 -2.12 -6.31 -9.38
C TYR A 49 -3.51 -6.24 -8.74
N TRP A 50 -4.16 -5.06 -8.72
CA TRP A 50 -5.48 -4.87 -8.11
C TRP A 50 -6.52 -4.41 -9.13
N PRO A 51 -7.81 -4.70 -8.88
CA PRO A 51 -8.90 -4.18 -9.69
C PRO A 51 -8.90 -2.65 -9.69
N LYS A 52 -9.31 -2.05 -10.83
CA LYS A 52 -9.39 -0.59 -11.00
C LYS A 52 -10.30 0.12 -9.98
N ARG A 53 -11.24 -0.60 -9.34
CA ARG A 53 -12.17 -0.07 -8.32
C ARG A 53 -12.22 -0.96 -7.08
N PRO A 54 -12.30 -0.40 -5.86
CA PRO A 54 -11.90 0.98 -5.53
C PRO A 54 -10.45 1.30 -5.97
N PRO A 55 -10.11 2.60 -6.14
CA PRO A 55 -8.76 3.03 -6.51
C PRO A 55 -7.69 2.42 -5.60
N ALA A 56 -6.52 2.12 -6.17
CA ALA A 56 -5.40 1.52 -5.46
C ALA A 56 -4.97 2.33 -4.22
N TRP A 57 -4.95 3.66 -4.33
CA TRP A 57 -4.60 4.54 -3.21
C TRP A 57 -5.56 4.41 -2.02
N LEU A 58 -6.85 4.11 -2.26
CA LEU A 58 -7.83 3.94 -1.18
C LEU A 58 -7.60 2.61 -0.44
N ARG A 59 -7.22 1.57 -1.18
CA ARG A 59 -6.83 0.27 -0.58
C ARG A 59 -5.55 0.42 0.25
N LEU A 60 -4.57 1.14 -0.28
CA LEU A 60 -3.33 1.45 0.43
C LEU A 60 -3.61 2.28 1.68
N ASN A 61 -4.49 3.27 1.60
CA ASN A 61 -4.90 4.07 2.76
C ASN A 61 -5.44 3.20 3.90
N CYS A 62 -6.37 2.29 3.60
CA CYS A 62 -6.90 1.37 4.62
C CYS A 62 -5.80 0.51 5.26
N GLU A 63 -4.85 0.01 4.46
CA GLU A 63 -3.76 -0.81 4.98
C GLU A 63 -2.76 -0.01 5.82
N VAL A 64 -2.47 1.24 5.43
CA VAL A 64 -1.61 2.15 6.21
C VAL A 64 -2.17 2.35 7.62
N HIS A 65 -3.49 2.58 7.75
CA HIS A 65 -4.12 2.70 9.06
C HIS A 65 -4.04 1.39 9.86
N ARG A 66 -4.25 0.23 9.23
CA ARG A 66 -4.09 -1.07 9.92
C ARG A 66 -2.68 -1.30 10.43
N VAL A 67 -1.68 -1.04 9.59
CA VAL A 67 -0.26 -1.18 9.96
C VAL A 67 0.06 -0.25 11.14
N ARG A 68 -0.43 1.00 11.11
CA ARG A 68 -0.23 1.96 12.20
C ARG A 68 -0.91 1.54 13.50
N GLU A 69 -2.05 0.86 13.41
CA GLU A 69 -2.76 0.26 14.55
C GLU A 69 -2.16 -1.07 15.05
N GLY A 70 -1.14 -1.62 14.35
CA GLY A 70 -0.53 -2.90 14.69
C GLY A 70 -1.35 -4.13 14.31
N LYS A 71 -2.27 -4.01 13.34
CA LYS A 71 -3.18 -5.08 12.86
C LYS A 71 -2.70 -5.78 11.59
#